data_AF-A0A6N7JHA1-F1
#
_entry.id   AF-A0A6N7JHA1-F1
#
_cell.length_a   1.000
_cell.length_b   1.000
_cell.length_c   1.000
_cell.angle_alpha   90.00
_cell.angle_beta   90.00
_cell.angle_gamma   90.00
#
_symmetry.space_group_name_H-M   'P 1'
#
loop_
_entity.id
_entity.type
_entity.pdbx_description
1 polymer ?
#
loop_
_entity_poly.entity_id
_entity_poly.type
_entity_poly.pdbx_seq_one_letter_code
_entity_poly.pdbx_strand_id
1 'polypeptide(L)'
;MTIQTNQSGPKRQASLSISADLLAQAESLSIDLSAAAERGIQLAIRQQAEQDWLDRNRDAIQSANDHVSQHGMPLQQFRQF
;
A
#
# COMPACT_ATOMS: atom_id res chain seq x y z
N MET A 1 -3.37 20.99 10.88
CA MET A 1 -3.51 19.65 10.28
C MET A 1 -2.28 19.41 9.43
N THR A 2 -1.25 18.80 10.01
CA THR A 2 0.08 18.71 9.39
C THR A 2 0.11 17.51 8.47
N ILE A 3 0.10 17.77 7.17
CA ILE A 3 0.41 16.76 6.14
C ILE A 3 1.85 16.31 6.36
N GLN A 4 2.02 15.08 6.85
CA GLN A 4 3.32 14.44 6.97
C GLN A 4 3.84 14.21 5.55
N THR A 5 4.69 15.11 5.06
CA THR A 5 5.45 14.87 3.85
C THR A 5 6.38 13.69 4.11
N ASN A 6 6.24 12.62 3.34
CA ASN A 6 7.12 11.47 3.39
C ASN A 6 8.52 11.93 2.94
N GLN A 7 9.32 12.41 3.88
CA GLN A 7 10.71 12.83 3.65
C GLN A 7 11.51 11.56 3.34
N SER A 8 11.83 11.35 2.08
CA SER A 8 12.77 10.31 1.65
C SER A 8 14.12 10.58 2.30
N GLY A 9 14.40 9.88 3.41
CA GLY A 9 15.66 9.97 4.13
C GLY A 9 16.85 9.58 3.26
N PRO A 10 18.09 9.78 3.75
CA PRO A 10 19.30 9.48 2.99
C PRO A 10 19.29 8.03 2.49
N LYS A 11 19.53 7.85 1.18
CA LYS A 11 19.59 6.53 0.54
C LYS A 11 20.75 5.74 1.15
N ARG A 12 20.45 4.59 1.73
CA ARG A 12 21.46 3.61 2.16
C ARG A 12 21.58 2.52 1.11
N GLN A 13 22.82 2.15 0.79
CA GLN A 13 23.07 0.95 0.00
C GLN A 13 22.69 -0.28 0.84
N ALA A 14 21.93 -1.19 0.22
CA ALA A 14 21.60 -2.49 0.76
C ALA A 14 21.98 -3.53 -0.29
N SER A 15 22.78 -4.53 0.10
CA SER A 15 23.10 -5.67 -0.77
C SER A 15 21.91 -6.62 -0.78
N LEU A 16 21.37 -6.89 -1.97
CA LEU A 16 20.20 -7.74 -2.19
C LEU A 16 20.57 -8.83 -3.19
N SER A 17 20.16 -10.07 -2.92
CA SER A 17 20.34 -11.17 -3.87
C SER A 17 19.14 -11.22 -4.82
N ILE A 18 19.39 -11.06 -6.12
CA ILE A 18 18.38 -11.08 -7.18
C ILE A 18 18.75 -12.21 -8.16
N SER A 19 17.75 -12.90 -8.72
CA SER A 19 17.97 -13.94 -9.73
C SER A 19 18.70 -13.39 -10.95
N ALA A 20 19.73 -14.10 -11.43
CA ALA A 20 20.53 -13.68 -12.58
C ALA A 20 19.70 -13.49 -13.86
N ASP A 21 18.66 -14.32 -14.03
CA ASP A 21 17.75 -14.21 -15.18
C ASP A 21 16.95 -12.90 -15.18
N LEU A 22 16.45 -12.47 -14.03
CA LEU A 22 15.76 -11.19 -13.87
C LEU A 22 16.70 -10.00 -14.11
N LEU A 23 17.97 -10.12 -13.69
CA LEU A 23 18.98 -9.10 -13.96
C LEU A 23 19.23 -8.97 -15.47
N ALA A 24 19.45 -10.09 -16.16
CA ALA A 24 19.68 -10.10 -17.60
C ALA A 24 18.48 -9.51 -18.38
N GLN A 25 17.25 -9.83 -17.95
CA GLN A 25 16.04 -9.24 -18.53
C GLN A 25 15.96 -7.73 -18.28
N ALA A 26 16.27 -7.27 -17.06
CA ALA A 26 16.25 -5.86 -16.72
C ALA A 26 17.29 -5.06 -17.50
N GLU A 27 18.50 -5.60 -17.67
CA GLU A 27 19.56 -5.01 -18.48
C GLU A 27 19.17 -4.93 -19.96
N SER A 28 18.58 -6.02 -20.51
CA SER A 28 18.08 -6.04 -21.89
C SER A 28 16.99 -4.98 -22.14
N LEU A 29 16.21 -4.65 -21.12
CA LEU A 29 15.13 -3.66 -21.19
C LEU A 29 15.56 -2.26 -20.75
N SER A 30 16.84 -2.07 -20.42
CA SER A 30 17.39 -0.80 -19.89
C SER A 30 16.60 -0.27 -18.67
N ILE A 31 16.15 -1.17 -17.80
CA ILE A 31 15.41 -0.82 -16.59
C ILE A 31 16.39 -0.33 -15.53
N ASP A 32 16.08 0.81 -14.88
CA ASP A 32 16.82 1.26 -13.70
C ASP A 32 16.48 0.35 -12.50
N LEU A 33 17.41 -0.53 -12.13
CA LEU A 33 17.26 -1.47 -11.03
C LEU A 33 17.04 -0.78 -9.68
N SER A 34 17.74 0.32 -9.42
CA SER A 34 17.61 1.02 -8.14
C SER A 34 16.21 1.61 -8.00
N ALA A 35 15.71 2.22 -9.05
CA ALA A 35 14.37 2.80 -9.06
C ALA A 35 13.28 1.72 -9.02
N ALA A 36 13.48 0.59 -9.71
CA ALA A 36 12.56 -0.54 -9.70
C ALA A 36 12.51 -1.21 -8.31
N ALA A 37 13.66 -1.44 -7.67
CA ALA A 37 13.74 -2.00 -6.32
C ALA A 37 13.08 -1.08 -5.28
N GLU A 38 13.35 0.23 -5.35
CA GLU A 38 12.74 1.21 -4.44
C GLU A 38 11.21 1.20 -4.55
N ARG A 39 10.67 1.18 -5.78
CA ARG A 39 9.23 1.06 -6.04
C ARG A 39 8.66 -0.26 -5.53
N GLY A 40 9.33 -1.38 -5.79
CA GLY A 40 8.90 -2.70 -5.32
C GLY A 40 8.82 -2.77 -3.79
N ILE A 41 9.82 -2.23 -3.09
CA ILE A 41 9.84 -2.17 -1.63
C ILE A 41 8.71 -1.28 -1.10
N GLN A 42 8.49 -0.11 -1.70
CA GLN A 42 7.38 0.77 -1.31
C GLN A 42 6.02 0.08 -1.46
N LEU A 43 5.81 -0.67 -2.56
CA LEU A 43 4.58 -1.44 -2.76
C LEU A 43 4.41 -2.56 -1.74
N ALA A 44 5.48 -3.29 -1.42
CA ALA A 44 5.46 -4.34 -0.41
C ALA A 44 5.13 -3.78 0.98
N ILE A 45 5.75 -2.66 1.38
CA ILE A 45 5.47 -1.98 2.65
C ILE A 45 4.00 -1.56 2.72
N ARG A 46 3.48 -0.94 1.64
CA ARG A 46 2.08 -0.48 1.60
C ARG A 46 1.10 -1.65 1.72
N GLN A 47 1.34 -2.75 1.01
CA GLN A 47 0.50 -3.95 1.10
C GLN A 47 0.52 -4.57 2.50
N GLN A 48 1.68 -4.62 3.15
CA GLN A 48 1.75 -5.13 4.52
C GLN A 48 1.04 -4.19 5.50
N ALA A 49 1.27 -2.88 5.38
CA ALA A 49 0.61 -1.90 6.23
C ALA A 49 -0.92 -1.90 6.07
N GLU A 50 -1.40 -2.11 4.84
CA GLU A 50 -2.83 -2.25 4.55
C GLU A 50 -3.41 -3.51 5.20
N GLN A 51 -2.74 -4.66 5.08
CA GLN A 51 -3.16 -5.90 5.75
C GLN A 51 -3.20 -5.73 7.27
N ASP A 52 -2.12 -5.21 7.86
CA ASP A 52 -2.06 -4.93 9.30
C ASP A 52 -3.17 -3.97 9.74
N TRP A 53 -3.51 -2.98 8.92
CA TRP A 53 -4.60 -2.06 9.20
C TRP A 53 -5.96 -2.77 9.13
N LEU A 54 -6.21 -3.58 8.10
CA LEU A 54 -7.44 -4.35 7.95
C LEU A 54 -7.64 -5.30 9.13
N ASP A 55 -6.60 -6.01 9.54
CA ASP A 55 -6.67 -6.93 10.69
C ASP A 55 -7.01 -6.18 11.98
N ARG A 56 -6.37 -5.03 12.22
CA ARG A 56 -6.65 -4.20 13.41
C ARG A 56 -8.04 -3.58 13.40
N ASN A 57 -8.55 -3.23 12.22
CA ASN A 57 -9.83 -2.54 12.08
C ASN A 57 -10.99 -3.50 11.77
N ARG A 58 -10.74 -4.80 11.66
CA ARG A 58 -11.72 -5.80 11.27
C ARG A 58 -12.99 -5.73 12.12
N ASP A 59 -12.86 -5.64 13.44
CA ASP A 59 -14.00 -5.60 14.35
C ASP A 59 -14.79 -4.28 14.23
N ALA A 60 -14.08 -3.16 14.01
CA ALA A 60 -14.72 -1.87 13.78
C ALA A 60 -15.46 -1.82 12.43
N ILE A 61 -14.86 -2.39 11.39
CA ILE A 61 -15.47 -2.54 10.07
C ILE A 61 -16.71 -3.45 10.17
N GLN A 62 -16.61 -4.58 10.87
CA GLN A 62 -17.75 -5.49 11.06
C GLN A 62 -18.89 -4.80 11.81
N SER A 63 -18.59 -4.12 12.93
CA SER A 63 -19.58 -3.35 13.70
C SER A 63 -20.27 -2.28 12.84
N ALA A 64 -19.51 -1.55 12.01
CA ALA A 64 -20.07 -0.58 11.09
C ALA A 64 -20.96 -1.23 10.02
N ASN A 65 -20.54 -2.37 9.46
CA ASN A 65 -21.31 -3.14 8.48
C ASN A 65 -22.61 -3.69 9.08
N ASP A 66 -22.57 -4.20 10.30
CA ASP A 66 -23.74 -4.70 11.03
C ASP A 66 -24.72 -3.57 11.32
N HIS A 67 -24.20 -2.40 11.74
CA HIS A 67 -25.02 -1.22 11.97
C HIS A 67 -25.73 -0.75 10.70
N VAL A 68 -25.02 -0.69 9.57
CA VAL A 68 -25.61 -0.32 8.26
C VAL A 68 -26.63 -1.38 7.79
N SER A 69 -26.38 -2.65 8.05
CA SER A 69 -27.32 -3.73 7.70
C SER A 69 -28.62 -3.65 8.52
N GLN A 70 -28.52 -3.27 9.80
CA GLN A 70 -29.67 -3.16 10.70
C GLN A 70 -30.45 -1.85 10.53
N HIS A 71 -29.76 -0.72 10.32
CA HIS A 71 -30.37 0.62 10.33
C HIS A 71 -30.45 1.26 8.95
N GLY A 72 -29.93 0.61 7.91
CA GLY A 72 -29.74 1.19 6.60
C GLY A 72 -28.52 2.11 6.53
N MET A 73 -28.13 2.50 5.33
CA MET A 73 -27.00 3.42 5.16
C MET A 73 -27.43 4.83 5.60
N PRO A 74 -26.69 5.46 6.53
CA PRO A 74 -27.01 6.80 7.00
C PRO A 74 -27.03 7.78 5.83
N LEU A 75 -28.00 8.70 5.84
CA LEU A 75 -28.16 9.75 4.83
C LEU A 75 -28.44 9.26 3.40
N GLN A 76 -28.78 7.97 3.19
CA GLN A 76 -29.26 7.44 1.90
C GLN A 76 -30.32 8.35 1.25
N GLN A 77 -31.25 8.85 2.06
CA GLN A 77 -32.36 9.71 1.63
C GLN A 77 -31.95 11.08 1.04
N PHE A 78 -30.69 11.50 1.17
CA PHE A 78 -30.19 12.77 0.64
C PHE A 78 -29.23 12.59 -0.55
N ARG A 79 -29.04 11.37 -1.06
CA ARG A 79 -28.17 11.10 -2.21
C ARG A 79 -28.87 11.57 -3.51
N GLN A 80 -28.35 12.64 -4.12
CA GLN A 80 -28.75 13.07 -5.47
C GLN A 80 -28.01 12.23 -6.52
N PHE A 81 -28.71 11.79 -7.57
CA PHE A 81 -28.21 11.02 -8.70
C PHE A 81 -28.16 11.86 -9.98
#